data_AF-A0A2D5ELN3-F1
#
_entry.id   AF-A0A2D5ELN3-F1
#
_cell.length_a   1.000
_cell.length_b   1.000
_cell.length_c   1.000
_cell.angle_alpha   90.00
_cell.angle_beta   90.00
_cell.angle_gamma   90.00
#
_symmetry.space_group_name_H-M   'P 1'
#
loop_
_entity.id
_entity.type
_entity.pdbx_description
1 polymer ?
#
loop_
_entity_poly.entity_id
_entity_poly.type
_entity_poly.pdbx_seq_one_letter_code
_entity_poly.pdbx_strand_id
1 'polypeptide(L)'
;MRALAPTALLLLAGLLACSDPPAADPATADPPEPPTAERPPSSDPVAPPQGEDTGGDETEARPPSPYACRVPAIPIPRPRECVRGRSYPDCKWQMPHATLGGGRYRRWRNTIMEHWWARPATVSWVLASVDAYHEVYPEQVVAVGDLDAPGPRHQTHDKGVDVDLYLLGAMLKENAGGGRYPSNFEGKSEDEIEGLRQRVETLARVLATCANGQLRIYYNDEVVRDRFHAWYDAQGFPENPFGRPMQRHNELHDFHFHVSVPEDLPRLPAEPLAEGERHPIAPIEPPPPPESAPHLSSMSRRPADLGAFERLRGSAEGAATESAENAGHSTEDSPSAMSESSPSAPVAPAPAGASSDPTPSARPSTPSMAAPAPPGMVLPAMEAAAMASPASPAGAPAPTSP
;
A
#
# COMPACT_ATOMS: atom_id res chain seq x y z
N MET A 1 -47.32 -54.04 -4.61
CA MET A 1 -46.83 -55.41 -4.36
C MET A 1 -45.49 -55.53 -5.07
N ARG A 2 -44.37 -55.57 -4.31
CA ARG A 2 -43.46 -56.74 -4.10
C ARG A 2 -42.86 -57.24 -5.44
N ALA A 3 -41.56 -57.44 -5.66
CA ALA A 3 -40.39 -57.79 -4.82
C ALA A 3 -39.10 -57.34 -5.56
N LEU A 4 -38.03 -56.83 -4.95
CA LEU A 4 -36.96 -57.48 -4.16
C LEU A 4 -36.16 -58.62 -4.84
N ALA A 5 -34.93 -58.26 -5.26
CA ALA A 5 -33.62 -58.96 -5.15
C ALA A 5 -33.39 -60.28 -5.94
N PRO A 6 -32.14 -60.68 -6.30
CA PRO A 6 -31.04 -60.85 -5.34
C PRO A 6 -29.59 -60.50 -5.78
N THR A 7 -28.78 -60.40 -4.73
CA THR A 7 -27.33 -60.40 -4.52
C THR A 7 -26.59 -61.64 -5.06
N ALA A 8 -25.36 -61.47 -5.54
CA ALA A 8 -24.24 -62.44 -5.49
C ALA A 8 -22.95 -61.76 -5.99
N LEU A 9 -21.72 -62.06 -5.60
CA LEU A 9 -21.08 -62.64 -4.41
C LEU A 9 -19.58 -62.41 -4.68
N LEU A 10 -18.81 -61.94 -3.69
CA LEU A 10 -17.34 -61.95 -3.71
C LEU A 10 -16.81 -63.39 -3.66
N LEU A 11 -15.65 -63.69 -4.27
CA LEU A 11 -14.52 -64.37 -3.59
C LEU A 11 -13.25 -64.54 -4.45
N LEU A 12 -12.14 -64.21 -3.77
CA LEU A 12 -10.71 -64.51 -3.88
C LEU A 12 -10.19 -65.58 -4.86
N ALA A 13 -9.01 -65.34 -5.45
CA ALA A 13 -7.74 -66.00 -5.07
C ALA A 13 -6.59 -65.63 -6.04
N GLY A 14 -5.41 -65.33 -5.50
CA GLY A 14 -4.21 -65.06 -6.30
C GLY A 14 -2.97 -64.72 -5.47
N LEU A 15 -2.58 -65.62 -4.56
CA LEU A 15 -1.27 -65.63 -3.92
C LEU A 15 -0.25 -66.29 -4.87
N LEU A 16 0.87 -65.62 -5.12
CA LEU A 16 2.14 -66.30 -5.40
C LEU A 16 3.29 -65.43 -4.89
N ALA A 17 3.93 -65.95 -3.87
CA ALA A 17 5.10 -65.44 -3.19
C ALA A 17 6.37 -65.67 -4.02
N CYS A 18 7.33 -64.75 -3.94
CA CYS A 18 8.75 -65.01 -4.12
C CYS A 18 9.56 -63.98 -3.29
N SER A 19 10.01 -64.45 -2.14
CA SER A 19 11.23 -64.17 -1.36
C SER A 19 12.04 -62.88 -1.58
N ASP A 20 12.22 -62.15 -0.48
CA ASP A 20 13.26 -61.13 -0.27
C ASP A 20 14.67 -61.73 -0.16
N PRO A 21 15.71 -61.06 -0.69
CA PRO A 21 17.08 -61.15 -0.21
C PRO A 21 17.42 -60.06 0.83
N PRO A 22 18.43 -60.28 1.70
CA PRO A 22 18.68 -59.46 2.87
C PRO A 22 19.42 -58.14 2.58
N ALA A 23 19.26 -57.23 3.54
CA ALA A 23 19.81 -55.88 3.62
C ALA A 23 21.33 -55.79 3.37
N ALA A 24 21.71 -54.73 2.66
CA ALA A 24 23.06 -54.18 2.65
C ALA A 24 22.99 -52.73 3.16
N ASP A 25 23.73 -52.44 4.23
CA ASP A 25 24.00 -51.09 4.74
C ASP A 25 24.74 -50.25 3.69
N PRO A 26 24.23 -49.07 3.29
CA PRO A 26 25.07 -48.02 2.76
C PRO A 26 25.57 -47.18 3.93
N ALA A 27 26.88 -47.29 4.17
CA ALA A 27 27.66 -46.38 4.97
C ALA A 27 27.32 -44.92 4.67
N THR A 28 27.13 -44.16 5.75
CA THR A 28 27.05 -42.69 5.79
C THR A 28 28.27 -42.11 5.06
N ALA A 29 28.06 -41.59 3.86
CA ALA A 29 29.01 -40.72 3.20
C ALA A 29 28.57 -39.28 3.49
N ASP A 30 29.37 -38.57 4.28
CA ASP A 30 29.21 -37.14 4.48
C ASP A 30 29.28 -36.40 3.13
N PRO A 31 28.40 -35.42 2.88
CA PRO A 31 28.51 -34.58 1.69
C PRO A 31 29.79 -33.73 1.76
N PRO A 32 30.44 -33.45 0.62
CA PRO A 32 31.66 -32.66 0.59
C PRO A 32 31.42 -31.22 1.09
N GLU A 33 32.31 -30.73 1.95
CA GLU A 33 32.37 -29.33 2.37
C GLU A 33 32.48 -28.42 1.13
N PRO A 34 31.72 -27.30 1.08
CA PRO A 34 31.95 -26.27 0.07
C PRO A 34 33.32 -25.62 0.29
N PRO A 35 34.02 -25.22 -0.78
CA PRO A 35 35.32 -24.58 -0.66
C PRO A 35 35.23 -23.27 0.12
N THR A 36 36.02 -23.19 1.18
CA THR A 36 36.29 -21.98 1.95
C THR A 36 36.81 -20.90 1.01
N ALA A 37 35.96 -19.92 0.69
CA ALA A 37 36.40 -18.72 0.00
C ALA A 37 37.40 -17.99 0.89
N GLU A 38 38.66 -18.00 0.49
CA GLU A 38 39.73 -17.22 1.11
C GLU A 38 39.31 -15.74 1.12
N ARG A 39 39.25 -15.20 2.33
CA ARG A 39 39.01 -13.79 2.60
C ARG A 39 40.24 -13.00 2.14
N PRO A 40 40.17 -12.09 1.16
CA PRO A 40 41.32 -11.26 0.81
C PRO A 40 41.71 -10.36 2.00
N PRO A 41 43.00 -10.01 2.12
CA PRO A 41 43.49 -9.25 3.26
C PRO A 41 42.85 -7.87 3.35
N SER A 42 42.38 -7.56 4.57
CA SER A 42 41.96 -6.25 5.04
C SER A 42 43.00 -5.19 4.71
N SER A 43 42.64 -4.22 3.87
CA SER A 43 43.40 -2.98 3.72
C SER A 43 42.85 -1.97 4.72
N ASP A 44 43.68 -1.52 5.66
CA ASP A 44 43.37 -0.42 6.56
C ASP A 44 43.06 0.87 5.76
N PRO A 45 42.16 1.74 6.25
CA PRO A 45 41.78 2.95 5.53
C PRO A 45 42.91 3.98 5.58
N VAL A 46 43.47 4.28 4.40
CA VAL A 46 44.29 5.47 4.17
C VAL A 46 43.36 6.68 4.16
N ALA A 47 43.56 7.60 5.11
CA ALA A 47 42.87 8.88 5.14
C ALA A 47 43.17 9.69 3.86
N PRO A 48 42.17 10.27 3.17
CA PRO A 48 42.44 11.13 2.03
C PRO A 48 43.00 12.48 2.49
N PRO A 49 43.90 13.08 1.70
CA PRO A 49 44.40 14.42 1.97
C PRO A 49 43.27 15.45 1.77
N GLN A 50 43.16 16.40 2.70
CA GLN A 50 42.33 17.58 2.53
C GLN A 50 42.93 18.45 1.42
N GLY A 51 42.35 18.34 0.23
CA GLY A 51 42.52 19.30 -0.86
C GLY A 51 41.36 20.28 -0.84
N GLU A 52 41.67 21.55 -0.63
CA GLU A 52 40.80 22.66 -1.00
C GLU A 52 40.57 22.57 -2.52
N ASP A 53 39.32 22.37 -2.94
CA ASP A 53 38.93 22.56 -4.34
C ASP A 53 37.80 23.57 -4.43
N THR A 54 38.12 24.64 -5.13
CA THR A 54 37.33 25.82 -5.41
C THR A 54 36.59 25.62 -6.72
N GLY A 55 35.26 25.55 -6.66
CA GLY A 55 34.39 26.04 -7.71
C GLY A 55 34.07 25.08 -8.87
N GLY A 56 32.77 24.99 -9.16
CA GLY A 56 32.28 24.55 -10.46
C GLY A 56 31.42 23.30 -10.43
N ASP A 57 30.32 23.30 -9.67
CA ASP A 57 29.16 22.48 -10.04
C ASP A 57 28.05 23.43 -10.44
N GLU A 58 28.03 23.79 -11.74
CA GLU A 58 26.79 24.19 -12.40
C GLU A 58 25.94 22.93 -12.49
N THR A 59 25.36 22.52 -11.36
CA THR A 59 24.34 21.49 -11.32
C THR A 59 23.21 21.99 -12.20
N GLU A 60 23.06 21.40 -13.39
CA GLU A 60 21.98 21.68 -14.32
C GLU A 60 20.68 21.68 -13.51
N ALA A 61 20.11 22.88 -13.32
CA ALA A 61 19.07 23.10 -12.33
C ALA A 61 17.88 22.24 -12.72
N ARG A 62 17.63 21.19 -11.93
CA ARG A 62 16.50 20.29 -12.11
C ARG A 62 15.24 21.12 -12.34
N PRO A 63 14.43 20.82 -13.38
CA PRO A 63 13.21 21.57 -13.64
C PRO A 63 12.35 21.58 -12.38
N PRO A 64 11.70 22.72 -12.04
CA PRO A 64 10.87 22.81 -10.85
C PRO A 64 9.79 21.72 -10.92
N SER A 65 9.61 21.01 -9.80
CA SER A 65 8.55 20.02 -9.65
C SER A 65 7.19 20.65 -10.02
N PRO A 66 6.37 20.00 -10.85
CA PRO A 66 5.02 20.49 -11.13
C PRO A 66 4.07 20.33 -9.93
N TYR A 67 4.48 19.60 -8.89
CA TYR A 67 3.66 19.31 -7.71
C TYR A 67 4.25 19.96 -6.45
N ALA A 68 3.39 20.60 -5.65
CA ALA A 68 3.82 21.32 -4.44
C ALA A 68 4.30 20.38 -3.31
N CYS A 69 3.76 19.16 -3.24
CA CYS A 69 4.11 18.13 -2.24
C CYS A 69 4.14 18.67 -0.80
N ARG A 70 3.09 19.40 -0.42
CA ARG A 70 2.88 19.93 0.93
C ARG A 70 1.77 19.16 1.62
N VAL A 71 1.92 18.93 2.92
CA VAL A 71 0.85 18.34 3.73
C VAL A 71 -0.19 19.43 3.98
N PRO A 72 -1.47 19.24 3.60
CA PRO A 72 -2.51 20.23 3.84
C PRO A 72 -2.73 20.44 5.34
N ALA A 73 -3.30 21.60 5.71
CA ALA A 73 -3.63 21.95 7.09
C ALA A 73 -4.76 21.05 7.66
N ILE A 74 -4.42 19.82 8.05
CA ILE A 74 -5.35 18.81 8.58
C ILE A 74 -4.81 18.26 9.91
N PRO A 75 -5.63 18.17 10.98
CA PRO A 75 -5.21 17.52 12.21
C PRO A 75 -4.92 16.03 12.03
N ILE A 76 -3.66 15.67 12.28
CA ILE A 76 -3.18 14.28 12.23
C ILE A 76 -3.16 13.67 13.63
N PRO A 77 -3.95 12.61 13.92
CA PRO A 77 -3.90 11.91 15.20
C PRO A 77 -2.55 11.24 15.45
N ARG A 78 -2.07 11.31 16.69
CA ARG A 78 -0.79 10.74 17.11
C ARG A 78 -0.80 10.32 18.59
N PRO A 79 -0.05 9.28 19.00
CA PRO A 79 0.06 8.87 20.39
C PRO A 79 0.93 9.85 21.19
N ARG A 80 0.88 9.73 22.53
CA ARG A 80 1.68 10.59 23.44
C ARG A 80 3.18 10.40 23.23
N GLU A 81 3.58 9.22 22.77
CA GLU A 81 4.92 8.80 22.45
C GLU A 81 5.55 9.68 21.37
N CYS A 82 4.75 10.11 20.37
CA CYS A 82 5.21 11.09 19.38
C CYS A 82 5.52 12.45 20.00
N VAL A 83 4.71 12.92 20.95
CA VAL A 83 4.96 14.19 21.67
C VAL A 83 6.22 14.10 22.53
N ARG A 84 6.52 12.90 23.05
CA ARG A 84 7.74 12.60 23.82
C ARG A 84 8.98 12.42 22.94
N GLY A 85 8.87 12.56 21.62
CA GLY A 85 10.00 12.40 20.69
C GLY A 85 10.45 10.94 20.49
N ARG A 86 9.58 9.96 20.76
CA ARG A 86 9.88 8.55 20.46
C ARG A 86 9.87 8.33 18.94
N SER A 87 10.60 7.31 18.49
CA SER A 87 10.60 6.86 17.10
C SER A 87 9.56 5.75 16.88
N TYR A 88 9.38 5.34 15.62
CA TYR A 88 8.71 4.08 15.29
C TYR A 88 9.36 2.90 16.04
N PRO A 89 8.60 1.89 16.51
CA PRO A 89 7.15 1.73 16.37
C PRO A 89 6.31 2.47 17.43
N ASP A 90 6.92 3.11 18.43
CA ASP A 90 6.19 3.80 19.51
C ASP A 90 5.47 5.07 18.99
N CYS A 91 6.11 5.80 18.07
CA CYS A 91 5.50 6.95 17.40
C CYS A 91 5.01 6.58 16.00
N LYS A 92 3.68 6.48 15.87
CA LYS A 92 2.97 6.34 14.59
C LYS A 92 1.98 7.49 14.43
N TRP A 93 1.74 7.93 13.20
CA TRP A 93 0.65 8.86 12.90
C TRP A 93 -0.49 8.07 12.28
N GLN A 94 -1.72 8.44 12.60
CA GLN A 94 -2.89 7.88 11.95
C GLN A 94 -3.22 8.71 10.73
N MET A 95 -3.61 8.08 9.62
CA MET A 95 -4.27 8.81 8.55
C MET A 95 -5.52 9.51 9.12
N PRO A 96 -5.68 10.83 8.92
CA PRO A 96 -6.85 11.55 9.42
C PRO A 96 -8.14 10.97 8.83
N HIS A 97 -9.23 11.04 9.59
CA HIS A 97 -10.52 10.57 9.13
C HIS A 97 -10.92 11.24 7.80
N ALA A 98 -11.56 10.48 6.90
CA ALA A 98 -11.85 10.92 5.53
C ALA A 98 -12.69 12.21 5.46
N THR A 99 -13.52 12.48 6.47
CA THR A 99 -14.29 13.73 6.57
C THR A 99 -13.41 14.97 6.71
N LEU A 100 -12.19 14.83 7.23
CA LEU A 100 -11.20 15.90 7.30
C LEU A 100 -10.41 16.05 5.98
N GLY A 101 -10.43 15.02 5.14
CA GLY A 101 -9.72 15.00 3.85
C GLY A 101 -10.33 15.89 2.77
N GLY A 102 -11.51 16.49 3.01
CA GLY A 102 -12.17 17.38 2.04
C GLY A 102 -12.51 16.70 0.71
N GLY A 103 -12.76 15.38 0.72
CA GLY A 103 -13.05 14.60 -0.49
C GLY A 103 -11.81 14.12 -1.26
N ARG A 104 -10.59 14.53 -0.90
CA ARG A 104 -9.34 14.11 -1.59
C ARG A 104 -9.07 12.62 -1.49
N TYR A 105 -9.40 12.05 -0.33
CA TYR A 105 -9.22 10.64 -0.07
C TYR A 105 -10.32 10.07 0.81
N ARG A 106 -10.45 8.75 0.79
CA ARG A 106 -11.26 7.99 1.74
C ARG A 106 -10.50 6.77 2.24
N ARG A 107 -10.96 6.17 3.34
CA ARG A 107 -10.45 4.86 3.76
C ARG A 107 -10.97 3.79 2.81
N TRP A 108 -10.11 2.86 2.40
CA TRP A 108 -10.55 1.67 1.70
C TRP A 108 -11.40 0.81 2.64
N ARG A 109 -12.50 0.28 2.12
CA ARG A 109 -13.53 -0.40 2.93
C ARG A 109 -13.04 -1.62 3.73
N ASN A 110 -11.94 -2.26 3.30
CA ASN A 110 -11.38 -3.43 3.96
C ASN A 110 -10.27 -3.08 4.96
N THR A 111 -9.98 -1.80 5.16
CA THR A 111 -8.96 -1.33 6.09
C THR A 111 -9.57 -1.04 7.45
N ILE A 112 -9.04 -1.68 8.50
CA ILE A 112 -9.41 -1.43 9.90
C ILE A 112 -8.64 -0.24 10.46
N MET A 113 -9.09 0.33 11.58
CA MET A 113 -8.49 1.56 12.13
C MET A 113 -7.04 1.36 12.57
N GLU A 114 -6.70 0.16 13.02
CA GLU A 114 -5.40 -0.26 13.51
C GLU A 114 -4.37 -0.38 12.37
N HIS A 115 -4.84 -0.65 11.15
CA HIS A 115 -4.02 -0.67 9.93
C HIS A 115 -3.83 0.72 9.32
N TRP A 116 -4.48 1.74 9.89
CA TRP A 116 -4.46 3.11 9.38
C TRP A 116 -3.44 4.00 10.08
N TRP A 117 -2.48 3.38 10.75
CA TRP A 117 -1.32 4.00 11.35
C TRP A 117 -0.08 3.75 10.48
N ALA A 118 0.88 4.65 10.51
CA ALA A 118 2.18 4.46 9.86
C ALA A 118 3.24 5.39 10.46
N ARG A 119 4.46 5.36 9.93
CA ARG A 119 5.47 6.35 10.26
C ARG A 119 4.98 7.76 9.92
N PRO A 120 5.37 8.79 10.70
CA PRO A 120 5.03 10.18 10.41
C PRO A 120 5.35 10.63 8.98
N ALA A 121 6.49 10.20 8.44
CA ALA A 121 6.91 10.53 7.09
C ALA A 121 5.98 9.91 6.03
N THR A 122 5.61 8.63 6.18
CA THR A 122 4.68 7.93 5.29
C THR A 122 3.31 8.61 5.28
N VAL A 123 2.72 8.92 6.44
CA VAL A 123 1.43 9.61 6.52
C VAL A 123 1.50 11.00 5.87
N SER A 124 2.58 11.74 6.12
CA SER A 124 2.79 13.06 5.51
C SER A 124 2.91 12.96 3.99
N TRP A 125 3.66 11.97 3.50
CA TRP A 125 3.84 11.72 2.07
C TRP A 125 2.53 11.31 1.38
N VAL A 126 1.72 10.44 2.00
CA VAL A 126 0.39 10.08 1.46
C VAL A 126 -0.49 11.32 1.39
N LEU A 127 -0.60 12.10 2.47
CA LEU A 127 -1.43 13.31 2.52
C LEU A 127 -1.04 14.35 1.49
N ALA A 128 0.26 14.61 1.33
CA ALA A 128 0.75 15.55 0.32
C ALA A 128 0.53 15.04 -1.11
N SER A 129 0.67 13.73 -1.33
CA SER A 129 0.47 13.13 -2.64
C SER A 129 -1.00 13.15 -3.06
N VAL A 130 -1.94 12.85 -2.15
CA VAL A 130 -3.37 12.91 -2.47
C VAL A 130 -3.85 14.36 -2.66
N ASP A 131 -3.26 15.32 -1.94
CA ASP A 131 -3.56 16.74 -2.13
C ASP A 131 -3.06 17.23 -3.49
N ALA A 132 -1.80 16.98 -3.83
CA ALA A 132 -1.24 17.33 -5.14
C ALA A 132 -1.96 16.61 -6.31
N TYR A 133 -2.40 15.36 -6.12
CA TYR A 133 -3.19 14.67 -7.13
C TYR A 133 -4.58 15.29 -7.31
N HIS A 134 -5.21 15.71 -6.21
CA HIS A 134 -6.51 16.37 -6.23
C HIS A 134 -6.47 17.75 -6.91
N GLU A 135 -5.35 18.47 -6.85
CA GLU A 135 -5.17 19.71 -7.63
C GLU A 135 -5.26 19.46 -9.15
N VAL A 136 -4.81 18.28 -9.61
CA VAL A 136 -4.86 17.90 -11.03
C VAL A 136 -6.21 17.31 -11.41
N TYR A 137 -6.79 16.49 -10.52
CA TYR A 137 -8.08 15.83 -10.73
C TYR A 137 -9.03 16.00 -9.53
N PRO A 138 -9.70 17.17 -9.41
CA PRO A 138 -10.54 17.50 -8.26
C PRO A 138 -11.73 16.55 -8.06
N GLU A 139 -12.18 15.88 -9.11
CA GLU A 139 -13.30 14.94 -9.05
C GLU A 139 -12.88 13.53 -8.61
N GLN A 140 -11.57 13.25 -8.53
CA GLN A 140 -11.05 11.94 -8.16
C GLN A 140 -10.83 11.84 -6.66
N VAL A 141 -11.21 10.67 -6.12
CA VAL A 141 -10.97 10.31 -4.72
C VAL A 141 -10.01 9.14 -4.69
N VAL A 142 -8.88 9.32 -4.00
CA VAL A 142 -7.94 8.21 -3.73
C VAL A 142 -8.43 7.44 -2.51
N ALA A 143 -8.67 6.15 -2.64
CA ALA A 143 -8.91 5.30 -1.49
C ALA A 143 -7.58 4.80 -0.92
N VAL A 144 -7.34 5.08 0.36
CA VAL A 144 -6.14 4.67 1.10
C VAL A 144 -6.46 3.40 1.87
N GLY A 145 -5.74 2.34 1.52
CA GLY A 145 -5.81 1.03 2.13
C GLY A 145 -4.95 0.89 3.38
N ASP A 146 -4.44 -0.32 3.56
CA ASP A 146 -3.62 -0.70 4.71
C ASP A 146 -2.27 0.03 4.67
N LEU A 147 -1.80 0.45 5.85
CA LEU A 147 -0.52 1.13 6.04
C LEU A 147 0.41 0.24 6.86
N ASP A 148 0.25 0.22 8.18
CA ASP A 148 0.97 -0.65 9.11
C ASP A 148 0.03 -1.76 9.58
N ALA A 149 0.10 -2.88 8.87
CA ALA A 149 -0.80 -4.01 8.95
C ALA A 149 -0.02 -5.34 9.05
N PRO A 150 0.84 -5.53 10.07
CA PRO A 150 1.70 -6.70 10.17
C PRO A 150 0.84 -7.96 10.22
N GLY A 151 1.13 -8.92 9.35
CA GLY A 151 0.42 -10.19 9.34
C GLY A 151 0.70 -11.05 8.11
N PRO A 152 0.23 -12.31 8.12
CA PRO A 152 0.54 -13.28 7.07
C PRO A 152 -0.01 -12.89 5.69
N ARG A 153 -0.99 -11.98 5.62
CA ARG A 153 -1.55 -11.46 4.37
C ARG A 153 -0.80 -10.25 3.81
N HIS A 154 -0.12 -9.48 4.65
CA HIS A 154 0.54 -8.22 4.27
C HIS A 154 1.98 -8.24 4.77
N GLN A 155 2.80 -9.09 4.15
CA GLN A 155 4.16 -9.41 4.61
C GLN A 155 5.09 -8.20 4.64
N THR A 156 4.80 -7.14 3.89
CA THR A 156 5.61 -5.92 3.84
C THR A 156 5.12 -4.83 4.79
N HIS A 157 3.84 -4.83 5.20
CA HIS A 157 3.23 -3.76 6.00
C HIS A 157 3.57 -3.86 7.51
N ASP A 158 4.82 -4.15 7.88
CA ASP A 158 5.24 -4.31 9.29
C ASP A 158 6.18 -3.19 9.79
N LYS A 159 6.58 -2.30 8.88
CA LYS A 159 7.52 -1.20 9.14
C LYS A 159 6.88 0.19 9.10
N GLY A 160 5.58 0.28 8.79
CA GLY A 160 4.87 1.53 8.63
C GLY A 160 5.37 2.41 7.48
N VAL A 161 5.96 1.80 6.45
CA VAL A 161 6.48 2.46 5.23
C VAL A 161 5.71 2.07 3.96
N ASP A 162 4.74 1.17 4.09
CA ASP A 162 3.96 0.64 2.99
C ASP A 162 2.56 1.25 2.98
N VAL A 163 1.97 1.34 1.80
CA VAL A 163 0.58 1.77 1.61
C VAL A 163 -0.03 1.10 0.39
N ASP A 164 -1.30 0.71 0.52
CA ASP A 164 -2.12 0.36 -0.64
C ASP A 164 -2.97 1.57 -1.07
N LEU A 165 -2.95 1.94 -2.36
CA LEU A 165 -3.71 3.07 -2.90
C LEU A 165 -4.57 2.65 -4.09
N TYR A 166 -5.84 3.06 -4.07
CA TYR A 166 -6.85 2.71 -5.07
C TYR A 166 -7.41 3.99 -5.72
N LEU A 167 -7.45 4.06 -7.05
CA LEU A 167 -8.15 5.13 -7.77
C LEU A 167 -9.55 4.67 -8.14
N LEU A 168 -10.55 5.10 -7.39
CA LEU A 168 -11.92 4.60 -7.55
C LEU A 168 -12.50 4.91 -8.93
N GLY A 169 -12.25 6.12 -9.45
CA GLY A 169 -12.67 6.50 -10.79
C GLY A 169 -11.91 5.80 -11.92
N ALA A 170 -10.81 5.10 -11.61
CA ALA A 170 -10.04 4.28 -12.54
C ALA A 170 -10.39 2.79 -12.51
N MET A 171 -11.14 2.35 -11.49
CA MET A 171 -11.51 0.95 -11.29
C MET A 171 -12.86 0.64 -11.93
N LEU A 172 -12.99 -0.49 -12.62
CA LEU A 172 -14.27 -0.95 -13.15
C LEU A 172 -15.20 -1.46 -12.03
N LYS A 173 -14.63 -2.20 -11.09
CA LYS A 173 -15.31 -2.70 -9.91
C LYS A 173 -14.39 -2.53 -8.71
N GLU A 174 -14.95 -2.08 -7.60
CA GLU A 174 -14.27 -2.24 -6.33
C GLU A 174 -14.21 -3.73 -6.02
N ASN A 175 -13.03 -4.34 -6.16
CA ASN A 175 -12.80 -5.77 -5.94
C ASN A 175 -13.14 -6.18 -4.49
N ALA A 176 -14.34 -6.78 -4.30
CA ALA A 176 -15.02 -6.90 -2.99
C ALA A 176 -14.91 -8.27 -2.29
N GLY A 177 -14.24 -9.24 -2.90
CA GLY A 177 -14.12 -10.59 -2.34
C GLY A 177 -13.30 -11.46 -3.28
N GLY A 178 -12.38 -12.26 -2.72
CA GLY A 178 -11.28 -12.98 -3.40
C GLY A 178 -11.66 -14.00 -4.49
N GLY A 179 -12.49 -13.60 -5.45
CA GLY A 179 -12.77 -14.30 -6.69
C GLY A 179 -11.98 -13.71 -7.85
N ARG A 180 -12.27 -14.21 -9.05
CA ARG A 180 -11.72 -13.65 -10.30
C ARG A 180 -12.39 -12.32 -10.58
N TYR A 181 -11.59 -11.30 -10.81
CA TYR A 181 -12.08 -9.98 -11.17
C TYR A 181 -11.95 -9.77 -12.67
N PRO A 182 -12.93 -9.09 -13.30
CA PRO A 182 -12.78 -8.67 -14.67
C PRO A 182 -11.59 -7.72 -14.80
N SER A 183 -11.04 -7.60 -16.01
CA SER A 183 -10.08 -6.53 -16.30
C SER A 183 -10.71 -5.18 -15.95
N ASN A 184 -9.91 -4.24 -15.42
CA ASN A 184 -10.34 -2.86 -15.19
C ASN A 184 -10.86 -2.13 -16.45
N PHE A 185 -10.60 -2.71 -17.62
CA PHE A 185 -10.97 -2.17 -18.92
C PHE A 185 -12.13 -2.90 -19.58
N GLU A 186 -12.67 -3.95 -18.96
CA GLU A 186 -13.78 -4.71 -19.55
C GLU A 186 -15.00 -3.82 -19.81
N GLY A 187 -15.48 -3.82 -21.05
CA GLY A 187 -16.65 -3.04 -21.49
C GLY A 187 -16.40 -1.54 -21.69
N LYS A 188 -15.15 -1.08 -21.60
CA LYS A 188 -14.78 0.33 -21.84
C LYS A 188 -14.30 0.55 -23.28
N SER A 189 -14.56 1.73 -23.81
CA SER A 189 -13.98 2.20 -25.07
C SER A 189 -12.49 2.52 -24.92
N GLU A 190 -11.77 2.62 -26.04
CA GLU A 190 -10.34 2.97 -26.05
C GLU A 190 -10.08 4.34 -25.40
N ASP A 191 -10.92 5.33 -25.68
CA ASP A 191 -10.83 6.69 -25.10
C ASP A 191 -11.03 6.66 -23.58
N GLU A 192 -12.00 5.88 -23.10
CA GLU A 192 -12.20 5.71 -21.66
C GLU A 192 -10.98 5.07 -21.00
N ILE A 193 -10.46 3.97 -21.59
CA ILE A 193 -9.27 3.26 -21.10
C ILE A 193 -8.08 4.23 -21.00
N GLU A 194 -7.83 5.00 -22.05
CA GLU A 194 -6.75 5.98 -22.08
C GLU A 194 -6.92 7.05 -21.00
N GLY A 195 -8.13 7.57 -20.81
CA GLY A 195 -8.42 8.53 -19.73
C GLY A 195 -8.17 7.94 -18.33
N LEU A 196 -8.46 6.66 -18.11
CA LEU A 196 -8.15 5.99 -16.84
C LEU A 196 -6.64 5.83 -16.65
N ARG A 197 -5.92 5.42 -17.70
CA ARG A 197 -4.47 5.26 -17.67
C ARG A 197 -3.76 6.58 -17.35
N GLN A 198 -4.20 7.69 -17.94
CA GLN A 198 -3.65 9.02 -17.66
C GLN A 198 -3.80 9.41 -16.19
N ARG A 199 -4.97 9.14 -15.58
CA ARG A 199 -5.20 9.39 -14.15
C ARG A 199 -4.29 8.53 -13.26
N VAL A 200 -4.21 7.24 -13.54
CA VAL A 200 -3.33 6.30 -12.82
C VAL A 200 -1.86 6.70 -12.94
N GLU A 201 -1.41 6.99 -14.16
CA GLU A 201 -0.06 7.44 -14.44
C GLU A 201 0.25 8.74 -13.69
N THR A 202 -0.68 9.70 -13.70
CA THR A 202 -0.50 10.96 -12.97
C THR A 202 -0.35 10.74 -11.47
N LEU A 203 -1.16 9.86 -10.85
CA LEU A 203 -0.95 9.55 -9.43
C LEU A 203 0.46 8.99 -9.20
N ALA A 204 0.94 8.08 -10.06
CA ALA A 204 2.28 7.53 -9.94
C ALA A 204 3.38 8.62 -10.01
N ARG A 205 3.22 9.57 -10.93
CA ARG A 205 4.13 10.72 -11.06
C ARG A 205 4.13 11.60 -9.81
N VAL A 206 2.95 11.88 -9.24
CA VAL A 206 2.81 12.63 -7.99
C VAL A 206 3.49 11.91 -6.83
N LEU A 207 3.20 10.61 -6.65
CA LEU A 207 3.80 9.77 -5.62
C LEU A 207 5.32 9.78 -5.69
N ALA A 208 5.88 9.60 -6.90
CA ALA A 208 7.32 9.62 -7.12
C ALA A 208 7.91 11.00 -6.84
N THR A 209 7.25 12.07 -7.29
CA THR A 209 7.75 13.42 -7.07
C THR A 209 7.79 13.78 -5.59
N CYS A 210 6.72 13.47 -4.85
CA CYS A 210 6.65 13.76 -3.42
C CYS A 210 7.57 12.86 -2.56
N ALA A 211 8.04 11.73 -3.09
CA ALA A 211 9.08 10.91 -2.48
C ALA A 211 10.49 11.23 -3.00
N ASN A 212 10.66 12.28 -3.82
CA ASN A 212 11.90 12.59 -4.52
C ASN A 212 12.49 11.38 -5.28
N GLY A 213 11.62 10.59 -5.90
CA GLY A 213 11.94 9.38 -6.64
C GLY A 213 12.21 8.14 -5.78
N GLN A 214 12.32 8.29 -4.46
CA GLN A 214 12.67 7.17 -3.59
C GLN A 214 11.42 6.41 -3.17
N LEU A 215 10.99 5.46 -3.99
CA LEU A 215 9.84 4.60 -3.70
C LEU A 215 9.87 3.32 -4.52
N ARG A 216 9.30 2.25 -3.97
CA ARG A 216 8.90 1.06 -4.73
C ARG A 216 7.42 1.16 -5.06
N ILE A 217 7.03 0.85 -6.28
CA ILE A 217 5.61 0.72 -6.67
C ILE A 217 5.42 -0.66 -7.29
N TYR A 218 4.40 -1.40 -6.86
CA TYR A 218 3.84 -2.50 -7.63
C TYR A 218 2.51 -2.10 -8.27
N TYR A 219 2.44 -2.24 -9.60
CA TYR A 219 1.25 -2.00 -10.42
C TYR A 219 1.44 -2.67 -11.79
N ASN A 220 0.39 -3.25 -12.36
CA ASN A 220 0.55 -4.22 -13.45
C ASN A 220 0.15 -3.73 -14.86
N ASP A 221 -0.46 -2.55 -15.04
CA ASP A 221 -0.75 -2.06 -16.40
C ASP A 221 0.57 -1.68 -17.12
N GLU A 222 0.89 -2.42 -18.18
CA GLU A 222 2.15 -2.28 -18.90
C GLU A 222 2.27 -0.94 -19.63
N VAL A 223 1.18 -0.41 -20.17
CA VAL A 223 1.19 0.87 -20.89
C VAL A 223 1.47 2.01 -19.91
N VAL A 224 0.79 2.01 -18.76
CA VAL A 224 1.05 2.98 -17.68
C VAL A 224 2.47 2.86 -17.20
N ARG A 225 2.95 1.63 -16.99
CA ARG A 225 4.31 1.37 -16.51
C ARG A 225 5.36 1.95 -17.45
N ASP A 226 5.27 1.63 -18.74
CA ASP A 226 6.29 2.01 -19.70
C ASP A 226 6.32 3.55 -19.89
N ARG A 227 5.16 4.21 -19.87
CA ARG A 227 5.06 5.68 -19.88
C ARG A 227 5.63 6.32 -18.61
N PHE A 228 5.28 5.76 -17.45
CA PHE A 228 5.81 6.22 -16.17
C PHE A 228 7.33 6.05 -16.10
N HIS A 229 7.87 4.94 -16.57
CA HIS A 229 9.30 4.69 -16.66
C HIS A 229 10.02 5.71 -17.54
N ALA A 230 9.50 5.98 -18.73
CA ALA A 230 10.05 7.00 -19.62
C ALA A 230 10.05 8.40 -18.97
N TRP A 231 8.96 8.75 -18.27
CA TRP A 231 8.90 10.00 -17.50
C TRP A 231 9.89 10.02 -16.32
N TYR A 232 9.95 8.93 -15.54
CA TYR A 232 10.73 8.83 -14.31
C TYR A 232 12.22 8.97 -14.59
N ASP A 233 12.71 8.27 -15.62
CA ASP A 233 14.12 8.34 -16.04
C ASP A 233 14.52 9.75 -16.50
N ALA A 234 13.58 10.51 -17.08
CA ALA A 234 13.81 11.88 -17.51
C ALA A 234 13.83 12.90 -16.35
N GLN A 235 13.44 12.52 -15.13
CA GLN A 235 13.36 13.47 -14.00
C GLN A 235 14.71 13.73 -13.30
N GLY A 236 15.73 12.90 -13.55
CA GLY A 236 17.01 12.98 -12.84
C GLY A 236 16.87 12.78 -11.33
N PHE A 237 15.97 11.89 -10.89
CA PHE A 237 15.86 11.54 -9.48
C PHE A 237 17.17 10.93 -8.95
N PRO A 238 17.49 11.10 -7.66
CA PRO A 238 18.57 10.35 -7.02
C PRO A 238 18.40 8.83 -7.17
N GLU A 239 19.49 8.09 -6.91
CA GLU A 239 19.45 6.64 -6.88
C GLU A 239 18.34 6.15 -5.93
N ASN A 240 17.45 5.32 -6.46
CA ASN A 240 16.33 4.79 -5.70
C ASN A 240 16.76 3.52 -4.97
N PRO A 241 16.68 3.47 -3.63
CA PRO A 241 17.14 2.32 -2.83
C PRO A 241 16.35 1.02 -3.11
N PHE A 242 15.21 1.10 -3.77
CA PHE A 242 14.39 -0.05 -4.17
C PHE A 242 14.60 -0.48 -5.63
N GLY A 243 15.54 0.15 -6.34
CA GLY A 243 15.69 0.00 -7.78
C GLY A 243 14.60 0.77 -8.55
N ARG A 244 14.33 0.35 -9.79
CA ARG A 244 13.37 1.06 -10.66
C ARG A 244 11.93 0.87 -10.12
N PRO A 245 11.15 1.95 -9.93
CA PRO A 245 9.76 1.85 -9.46
C PRO A 245 8.86 1.22 -10.53
N MET A 246 7.59 0.98 -10.18
CA MET A 246 6.55 0.43 -11.07
C MET A 246 6.91 -0.95 -11.62
N GLN A 247 7.03 -1.92 -10.72
CA GLN A 247 7.34 -3.31 -11.02
C GLN A 247 6.04 -4.12 -11.11
N ARG A 248 6.01 -5.13 -11.98
CA ARG A 248 4.94 -6.12 -11.97
C ARG A 248 5.12 -7.03 -10.76
N HIS A 249 4.01 -7.46 -10.17
CA HIS A 249 4.03 -8.43 -9.09
C HIS A 249 2.95 -9.49 -9.32
N ASN A 250 1.98 -9.63 -8.42
CA ASN A 250 0.83 -10.53 -8.60
C ASN A 250 -0.42 -9.78 -9.11
N GLU A 251 -1.43 -10.52 -9.57
CA GLU A 251 -2.69 -10.00 -10.17
C GLU A 251 -3.47 -9.02 -9.28
N LEU A 252 -3.25 -9.00 -7.96
CA LEU A 252 -3.92 -8.03 -7.10
C LEU A 252 -3.52 -6.59 -7.45
N HIS A 253 -2.32 -6.38 -8.00
CA HIS A 253 -1.79 -5.08 -8.40
C HIS A 253 -2.28 -4.61 -9.78
N ASP A 254 -3.23 -5.32 -10.39
CA ASP A 254 -3.96 -4.81 -11.57
C ASP A 254 -4.90 -3.65 -11.19
N PHE A 255 -5.22 -3.53 -9.90
CA PHE A 255 -6.32 -2.70 -9.40
C PHE A 255 -5.89 -1.62 -8.41
N HIS A 256 -4.67 -1.69 -7.90
CA HIS A 256 -4.18 -0.79 -6.87
C HIS A 256 -2.67 -0.71 -6.90
N PHE A 257 -2.15 0.40 -6.39
CA PHE A 257 -0.76 0.59 -6.11
C PHE A 257 -0.45 -0.03 -4.76
N HIS A 258 0.57 -0.89 -4.70
CA HIS A 258 1.25 -1.18 -3.44
C HIS A 258 2.57 -0.41 -3.45
N VAL A 259 2.73 0.54 -2.53
CA VAL A 259 3.85 1.48 -2.53
C VAL A 259 4.63 1.37 -1.24
N SER A 260 5.95 1.41 -1.33
CA SER A 260 6.85 1.48 -0.17
C SER A 260 7.78 2.68 -0.31
N VAL A 261 8.00 3.40 0.78
CA VAL A 261 8.97 4.49 0.86
C VAL A 261 10.14 4.12 1.79
N PRO A 262 11.29 4.81 1.74
CA PRO A 262 12.40 4.55 2.66
C PRO A 262 12.00 4.83 4.12
N GLU A 263 12.58 4.07 5.06
CA GLU A 263 12.35 4.28 6.50
C GLU A 263 12.82 5.66 6.99
N ASP A 264 13.79 6.23 6.28
CA ASP A 264 14.42 7.53 6.50
C ASP A 264 13.87 8.64 5.58
N LEU A 265 12.76 8.40 4.87
CA LEU A 265 12.09 9.42 4.08
C LEU A 265 11.86 10.68 4.96
N PRO A 266 12.30 11.87 4.54
CA PRO A 266 12.09 13.08 5.31
C PRO A 266 10.60 13.38 5.39
N ARG A 267 10.16 13.90 6.53
CA ARG A 267 8.79 14.39 6.67
C ARG A 267 8.60 15.62 5.78
N LEU A 268 7.60 15.57 4.92
CA LEU A 268 7.24 16.69 4.05
C LEU A 268 6.77 17.92 4.85
N PRO A 269 6.98 19.13 4.31
CA PRO A 269 6.52 20.36 4.95
C PRO A 269 5.00 20.36 5.07
N ALA A 270 4.50 20.69 6.27
CA ALA A 270 3.08 20.79 6.54
C ALA A 270 2.64 22.26 6.63
N GLU A 271 1.46 22.54 6.11
CA GLU A 271 0.78 23.80 6.35
C GLU A 271 0.42 23.92 7.84
N PRO A 272 0.50 25.13 8.42
CA PRO A 272 0.10 25.35 9.79
C PRO A 272 -1.40 25.08 9.96
N LEU A 273 -1.77 24.42 11.06
CA LEU A 273 -3.16 24.31 11.47
C LEU A 273 -3.75 25.70 11.81
N ALA A 274 -5.08 25.80 11.79
CA ALA A 274 -5.76 27.02 12.20
C ALA A 274 -5.41 27.40 13.66
N GLU A 275 -5.55 28.68 14.00
CA GLU A 275 -5.28 29.14 15.36
C GLU A 275 -6.14 28.38 16.38
N GLY A 276 -5.48 27.88 17.44
CA GLY A 276 -6.12 27.08 18.49
C GLY A 276 -6.29 25.59 18.15
N GLU A 277 -6.17 25.20 16.89
CA GLU A 277 -6.24 23.81 16.46
C GLU A 277 -4.93 23.06 16.77
N ARG A 278 -5.05 21.77 17.12
CA ARG A 278 -3.91 20.93 17.49
C ARG A 278 -4.09 19.54 16.92
N HIS A 279 -2.96 18.88 16.64
CA HIS A 279 -2.94 17.45 16.39
C HIS A 279 -3.52 16.68 17.59
N PRO A 280 -4.57 15.88 17.42
CA PRO A 280 -5.20 15.16 18.51
C PRO A 280 -4.28 14.06 19.04
N ILE A 281 -4.39 13.80 20.35
CA ILE A 281 -3.71 12.68 20.99
C ILE A 281 -4.65 11.48 20.96
N ALA A 282 -4.24 10.40 20.31
CA ALA A 282 -5.02 9.19 20.16
C ALA A 282 -4.21 7.95 20.57
N PRO A 283 -4.79 6.99 21.32
CA PRO A 283 -4.13 5.73 21.62
C PRO A 283 -4.02 4.86 20.37
N ILE A 284 -2.98 4.03 20.29
CA ILE A 284 -2.91 2.95 19.31
C ILE A 284 -3.60 1.74 19.94
N GLU A 285 -4.76 1.38 19.40
CA GLU A 285 -5.47 0.18 19.83
C GLU A 285 -4.83 -1.06 19.18
N PRO A 286 -4.69 -2.18 19.91
CA PRO A 286 -4.25 -3.42 19.30
C PRO A 286 -5.32 -3.91 18.32
N PRO A 287 -4.94 -4.54 17.19
CA PRO A 287 -5.91 -5.11 16.27
C PRO A 287 -6.77 -6.15 17.00
N PRO A 288 -8.07 -6.26 16.65
CA PRO A 288 -8.93 -7.29 17.22
C PRO A 288 -8.35 -8.67 16.92
N PRO A 289 -8.51 -9.67 17.82
CA PRO A 289 -8.04 -11.02 17.55
C PRO A 289 -8.66 -11.55 16.24
N PRO A 290 -7.94 -12.37 15.45
CA PRO A 290 -8.38 -12.79 14.11
C PRO A 290 -9.77 -13.43 14.06
N GLU A 291 -10.18 -14.09 15.13
CA GLU A 291 -11.49 -14.74 15.29
C GLU A 291 -12.65 -13.75 15.46
N SER A 292 -12.35 -12.54 15.94
CA SER A 292 -13.30 -11.45 16.16
C SER A 292 -13.19 -10.33 15.12
N ALA A 293 -12.10 -10.32 14.36
CA ALA A 293 -11.92 -9.39 13.26
C ALA A 293 -13.08 -9.61 12.29
N PRO A 294 -13.87 -8.57 11.97
CA PRO A 294 -14.95 -8.72 11.01
C PRO A 294 -14.34 -9.32 9.75
N HIS A 295 -14.87 -10.47 9.30
CA HIS A 295 -14.48 -11.02 8.01
C HIS A 295 -14.63 -9.87 7.01
N LEU A 296 -13.52 -9.32 6.51
CA LEU A 296 -13.54 -8.12 5.66
C LEU A 296 -14.35 -8.36 4.37
N SER A 297 -14.61 -9.63 4.04
CA SER A 297 -15.53 -10.07 2.99
C SER A 297 -17.03 -9.92 3.33
N SER A 298 -17.43 -9.80 4.60
CA SER A 298 -18.83 -9.74 5.04
C SER A 298 -19.36 -8.31 5.27
N MET A 299 -18.48 -7.31 5.40
CA MET A 299 -18.85 -5.88 5.48
C MET A 299 -19.25 -5.27 4.12
N SER A 300 -19.15 -6.02 3.03
CA SER A 300 -19.59 -5.63 1.67
C SER A 300 -21.12 -5.57 1.47
N ARG A 301 -21.89 -4.95 2.39
CA ARG A 301 -23.34 -4.68 2.25
C ARG A 301 -23.63 -3.31 2.90
N ARG A 302 -24.08 -2.25 2.22
CA ARG A 302 -25.17 -2.13 1.24
C ARG A 302 -24.87 -1.05 0.18
N PRO A 303 -25.25 -1.25 -1.10
CA PRO A 303 -25.21 -0.23 -2.15
C PRO A 303 -26.14 0.98 -1.96
N ALA A 304 -26.94 1.02 -0.88
CA ALA A 304 -28.05 1.97 -0.75
C ALA A 304 -27.64 3.42 -0.41
N ASP A 305 -26.41 3.65 0.08
CA ASP A 305 -25.97 5.01 0.48
C ASP A 305 -25.30 5.81 -0.64
N LEU A 306 -24.91 5.19 -1.76
CA LEU A 306 -24.35 5.91 -2.92
C LEU A 306 -25.45 6.56 -3.77
N GLY A 307 -26.67 6.01 -3.77
CA GLY A 307 -27.82 6.58 -4.50
C GLY A 307 -28.45 7.83 -3.86
N ALA A 308 -27.97 8.26 -2.69
CA ALA A 308 -28.41 9.49 -2.04
C ALA A 308 -27.66 10.73 -2.57
N PHE A 309 -26.39 10.58 -3.00
CA PHE A 309 -25.59 11.67 -3.55
C PHE A 309 -25.98 12.02 -5.00
N GLU A 310 -26.37 11.05 -5.82
CA GLU A 310 -26.89 11.31 -7.19
C GLU A 310 -28.26 11.98 -7.20
N ARG A 311 -29.13 11.69 -6.21
CA ARG A 311 -30.44 12.33 -6.10
C ARG A 311 -30.38 13.79 -5.65
N LEU A 312 -29.34 14.18 -4.91
CA LEU A 312 -29.12 15.59 -4.53
C LEU A 312 -28.57 16.44 -5.69
N ARG A 313 -27.92 15.82 -6.68
CA ARG A 313 -27.42 16.53 -7.88
C ARG A 313 -28.52 16.76 -8.93
N GLY A 314 -29.52 15.87 -9.01
CA GLY A 314 -30.65 15.99 -9.94
C GLY A 314 -31.78 16.94 -9.49
N SER A 315 -31.81 17.38 -8.22
CA SER A 315 -32.87 18.24 -7.69
C SER A 315 -32.58 19.75 -7.75
N ALA A 316 -31.40 20.17 -8.21
CA ALA A 316 -31.00 21.59 -8.22
C ALA A 316 -31.25 22.33 -9.56
N GLU A 317 -31.71 21.65 -10.60
CA GLU A 317 -31.94 22.25 -11.94
C GLU A 317 -33.43 22.41 -12.32
N GLY A 318 -34.36 22.34 -11.36
CA GLY A 318 -35.79 22.39 -11.68
C GLY A 318 -36.70 22.89 -10.57
N ALA A 319 -36.46 24.09 -10.02
CA ALA A 319 -37.47 24.81 -9.24
C ALA A 319 -37.14 26.30 -9.13
N ALA A 320 -37.28 27.03 -10.24
CA ALA A 320 -37.47 28.46 -10.22
C ALA A 320 -38.78 28.77 -10.95
N THR A 321 -39.88 28.89 -10.23
CA THR A 321 -41.05 29.76 -10.53
C THR A 321 -42.17 29.56 -9.50
N GLU A 322 -42.78 30.69 -9.13
CA GLU A 322 -44.10 30.90 -8.46
C GLU A 322 -44.18 30.65 -6.93
N SER A 323 -44.20 31.73 -6.12
CA SER A 323 -45.36 32.54 -5.70
C SER A 323 -46.23 31.80 -4.66
N ALA A 324 -46.13 32.12 -3.36
CA ALA A 324 -46.86 33.18 -2.63
C ALA A 324 -48.14 32.65 -1.95
N GLU A 325 -48.33 33.10 -0.70
CA GLU A 325 -49.55 33.04 0.13
C GLU A 325 -49.95 31.67 0.73
N ASN A 326 -49.79 31.51 2.05
CA ASN A 326 -50.93 31.58 2.96
C ASN A 326 -50.50 31.63 4.44
N ALA A 327 -51.25 32.38 5.22
CA ALA A 327 -51.01 32.70 6.62
C ALA A 327 -51.70 31.71 7.58
N GLY A 328 -51.09 31.57 8.77
CA GLY A 328 -51.79 31.34 10.04
C GLY A 328 -52.06 29.89 10.44
N HIS A 329 -51.51 29.46 11.58
CA HIS A 329 -52.26 29.32 12.84
C HIS A 329 -51.35 28.89 13.99
N SER A 330 -51.55 29.52 15.15
CA SER A 330 -50.90 29.27 16.43
C SER A 330 -51.29 27.94 17.09
N THR A 331 -50.44 27.44 18.00
CA THR A 331 -50.68 27.05 19.42
C THR A 331 -49.57 26.08 19.84
N GLU A 332 -48.66 26.49 20.72
CA GLU A 332 -48.67 26.14 22.17
C GLU A 332 -48.66 24.62 22.42
N ASP A 333 -47.52 24.08 22.87
CA ASP A 333 -47.43 23.47 24.20
C ASP A 333 -45.99 23.06 24.56
N SER A 334 -45.55 23.52 25.72
CA SER A 334 -44.45 22.97 26.51
C SER A 334 -45.05 22.53 27.85
N PRO A 335 -44.63 21.39 28.41
CA PRO A 335 -43.83 21.46 29.65
C PRO A 335 -42.64 20.48 29.63
N SER A 336 -41.47 20.84 30.18
CA SER A 336 -40.99 20.59 31.57
C SER A 336 -41.11 19.12 32.01
N ALA A 337 -40.24 18.49 32.82
CA ALA A 337 -38.92 18.72 33.42
C ALA A 337 -38.67 17.44 34.28
N MET A 338 -37.46 17.32 34.87
CA MET A 338 -37.10 16.37 35.96
C MET A 338 -36.88 14.91 35.51
N SER A 339 -35.96 14.10 36.04
CA SER A 339 -35.31 14.11 37.35
C SER A 339 -34.03 13.25 37.34
N GLU A 340 -33.18 13.56 38.32
CA GLU A 340 -31.92 12.93 38.73
C GLU A 340 -32.01 11.42 39.02
N SER A 341 -30.87 10.73 38.97
CA SER A 341 -30.34 9.90 40.09
C SER A 341 -29.04 9.17 39.70
N SER A 342 -27.92 9.55 40.34
CA SER A 342 -26.80 8.65 40.61
C SER A 342 -27.13 7.76 41.82
N PRO A 343 -26.49 6.58 41.97
CA PRO A 343 -25.51 6.50 43.06
C PRO A 343 -24.27 5.62 42.82
N SER A 344 -23.22 6.08 43.52
CA SER A 344 -22.00 5.48 44.08
C SER A 344 -21.65 3.98 43.94
N ALA A 345 -20.33 3.79 43.80
CA ALA A 345 -19.54 2.56 43.94
C ALA A 345 -19.54 1.94 45.35
N PRO A 346 -18.95 0.73 45.47
CA PRO A 346 -18.12 0.41 46.64
C PRO A 346 -16.72 -0.15 46.30
N VAL A 347 -15.89 -0.03 47.34
CA VAL A 347 -14.44 -0.20 47.46
C VAL A 347 -14.01 -1.69 47.53
N ALA A 348 -12.75 -1.95 47.14
CA ALA A 348 -12.04 -3.24 47.16
C ALA A 348 -11.76 -3.81 48.57
N PRO A 349 -11.26 -5.06 48.63
CA PRO A 349 -10.00 -5.28 49.33
C PRO A 349 -9.02 -6.22 48.60
N ALA A 350 -7.72 -5.94 48.75
CA ALA A 350 -6.60 -6.89 48.64
C ALA A 350 -6.28 -7.41 50.09
N PRO A 351 -5.42 -8.43 50.37
CA PRO A 351 -4.08 -8.58 49.78
C PRO A 351 -3.46 -10.01 49.69
N ALA A 352 -2.21 -10.01 49.18
CA ALA A 352 -1.05 -10.83 49.57
C ALA A 352 -0.67 -12.08 48.76
N GLY A 353 0.52 -11.98 48.13
CA GLY A 353 1.60 -12.94 48.35
C GLY A 353 1.91 -13.91 47.20
N ALA A 354 2.96 -13.64 46.43
CA ALA A 354 4.19 -14.44 46.40
C ALA A 354 5.03 -14.15 45.14
N SER A 355 6.23 -13.67 45.40
CA SER A 355 7.38 -13.57 44.50
C SER A 355 7.89 -14.96 44.10
N SER A 356 8.27 -15.14 42.83
CA SER A 356 9.39 -16.01 42.39
C SER A 356 9.66 -15.81 40.89
N ASP A 357 10.68 -15.00 40.58
CA ASP A 357 11.58 -15.19 39.42
C ASP A 357 12.61 -16.28 39.80
N PRO A 358 13.11 -17.14 38.88
CA PRO A 358 14.23 -16.68 38.04
C PRO A 358 14.39 -17.31 36.62
N THR A 359 14.87 -16.47 35.70
CA THR A 359 15.80 -16.67 34.54
C THR A 359 15.48 -17.63 33.37
N PRO A 360 16.10 -17.43 32.17
CA PRO A 360 15.47 -17.64 30.88
C PRO A 360 15.94 -18.91 30.17
N SER A 361 15.01 -19.62 29.55
CA SER A 361 15.32 -20.74 28.66
C SER A 361 15.37 -20.31 27.20
N ALA A 362 16.46 -20.76 26.58
CA ALA A 362 16.86 -20.50 25.21
C ALA A 362 15.83 -20.95 24.16
N ARG A 363 15.82 -20.22 23.05
CA ARG A 363 15.13 -20.52 21.80
C ARG A 363 15.52 -21.89 21.24
N PRO A 364 14.58 -22.67 20.70
CA PRO A 364 14.86 -23.56 19.59
C PRO A 364 14.60 -22.83 18.27
N SER A 365 15.65 -22.72 17.46
CA SER A 365 15.59 -22.33 16.05
C SER A 365 14.72 -23.32 15.27
N THR A 366 13.73 -22.83 14.55
CA THR A 366 13.01 -23.62 13.55
C THR A 366 13.79 -23.65 12.23
N PRO A 367 13.74 -24.76 11.48
CA PRO A 367 14.45 -24.88 10.21
C PRO A 367 13.73 -24.10 9.10
N SER A 368 14.53 -23.32 8.38
CA SER A 368 14.17 -22.66 7.12
C SER A 368 13.91 -23.71 6.05
N MET A 369 12.65 -23.86 5.62
CA MET A 369 12.29 -24.66 4.45
C MET A 369 12.64 -23.85 3.19
N ALA A 370 13.72 -24.24 2.52
CA ALA A 370 14.06 -23.74 1.19
C ALA A 370 13.00 -24.20 0.17
N ALA A 371 12.49 -23.27 -0.62
CA ALA A 371 11.64 -23.58 -1.77
C ALA A 371 12.47 -24.27 -2.87
N PRO A 372 11.90 -25.25 -3.61
CA PRO A 372 12.59 -25.91 -4.72
C PRO A 372 12.79 -24.93 -5.90
N ALA A 373 14.00 -24.93 -6.45
CA ALA A 373 14.32 -24.21 -7.69
C ALA A 373 13.56 -24.81 -8.89
N PRO A 374 13.11 -24.00 -9.86
CA PRO A 374 12.54 -24.51 -11.10
C PRO A 374 13.62 -25.16 -11.99
N PRO A 375 13.27 -26.19 -12.78
CA PRO A 375 14.20 -26.85 -13.68
C PRO A 375 14.69 -25.91 -14.79
N GLY A 376 16.00 -25.96 -15.05
CA GLY A 376 16.67 -25.18 -16.08
C GLY A 376 16.13 -25.47 -17.48
N MET A 377 15.72 -24.40 -18.16
CA MET A 377 15.58 -24.42 -19.62
C MET A 377 16.94 -24.12 -20.25
N VAL A 378 17.43 -25.10 -21.00
CA VAL A 378 18.56 -24.97 -21.93
C VAL A 378 18.14 -24.02 -23.06
N LEU A 379 18.85 -22.90 -23.21
CA LEU A 379 18.77 -22.05 -24.40
C LEU A 379 19.83 -22.50 -25.41
N PRO A 380 19.50 -22.64 -26.71
CA PRO A 380 20.51 -22.86 -27.73
C PRO A 380 21.28 -21.57 -28.02
N ALA A 381 22.59 -21.75 -28.27
CA ALA A 381 23.49 -20.70 -28.75
C ALA A 381 22.98 -20.13 -30.08
N MET A 382 22.93 -18.80 -30.18
CA MET A 382 22.85 -18.11 -31.46
C MET A 382 24.16 -17.35 -31.72
N GLU A 383 24.73 -17.66 -32.88
CA GLU A 383 25.91 -17.05 -33.47
C GLU A 383 25.78 -15.54 -33.62
N ALA A 384 26.87 -14.85 -33.31
CA ALA A 384 27.07 -13.44 -33.62
C ALA A 384 27.35 -13.27 -35.12
N ALA A 385 26.44 -12.62 -35.84
CA ALA A 385 26.71 -12.06 -37.16
C ALA A 385 26.76 -10.53 -37.05
N ALA A 386 27.95 -9.99 -37.30
CA ALA A 386 28.22 -8.58 -37.42
C ALA A 386 27.57 -7.99 -38.68
N MET A 387 26.87 -6.86 -38.55
CA MET A 387 26.44 -6.03 -39.70
C MET A 387 26.53 -4.54 -39.34
N ALA A 388 27.49 -3.91 -39.99
CA ALA A 388 27.70 -2.51 -40.35
C ALA A 388 26.62 -1.46 -40.01
N SER A 389 27.10 -0.36 -39.40
CA SER A 389 26.46 0.96 -39.40
C SER A 389 26.38 1.56 -40.80
N PRO A 390 25.23 2.11 -41.23
CA PRO A 390 25.18 3.09 -42.31
C PRO A 390 25.31 4.52 -41.77
N ALA A 391 25.97 5.32 -42.60
CA ALA A 391 26.41 6.68 -42.39
C ALA A 391 25.26 7.70 -42.19
N SER A 392 25.55 8.72 -41.39
CA SER A 392 24.78 9.97 -41.30
C SER A 392 24.78 10.72 -42.65
N PRO A 393 23.63 11.21 -43.13
CA PRO A 393 23.60 12.20 -44.20
C PRO A 393 23.80 13.61 -43.65
N ALA A 394 24.60 14.37 -44.40
CA ALA A 394 25.01 15.73 -44.16
C ALA A 394 23.88 16.76 -44.36
N GLY A 395 23.99 17.87 -43.62
CA GLY A 395 23.84 19.23 -44.13
C GLY A 395 22.42 19.74 -44.43
N ALA A 396 21.89 20.54 -43.50
CA ALA A 396 20.88 21.56 -43.82
C ALA A 396 21.54 22.97 -43.73
N PRO A 397 21.32 23.87 -44.71
CA PRO A 397 21.90 25.21 -44.72
C PRO A 397 21.12 26.17 -43.81
N ALA A 398 21.85 27.12 -43.22
CA ALA A 398 21.32 28.19 -42.38
C ALA A 398 20.46 29.21 -43.19
N PRO A 399 19.45 29.83 -42.57
CA PRO A 399 18.67 30.89 -43.22
C PRO A 399 19.42 32.23 -43.21
N THR A 400 19.57 32.82 -44.39
CA THR A 400 19.91 34.24 -44.56
C THR A 400 18.69 35.11 -44.24
N SER A 401 18.87 36.10 -43.36
CA SER A 401 17.90 37.16 -43.11
C SER A 401 18.03 38.27 -44.17
N PRO A 402 16.93 38.93 -44.56
CA PRO A 402 16.97 40.32 -45.02
C PRO A 402 17.05 41.31 -43.85
#